data_AF-A0A2I6SU30-F1
#
_entry.id   AF-A0A2I6SU30-F1
#
_cell.length_a   1.000
_cell.length_b   1.000
_cell.length_c   1.000
_cell.angle_alpha   90.00
_cell.angle_beta   90.00
_cell.angle_gamma   90.00
#
_symmetry.space_group_name_H-M   'P 1'
#
loop_
_entity.id
_entity.type
_entity.pdbx_description
1 polymer ?
#
loop_
_entity_poly.entity_id
_entity_poly.type
_entity_poly.pdbx_seq_one_letter_code
_entity_poly.pdbx_strand_id
1 'polypeptide(L)'
;EAHGTGTAAGDPIETTAIGNVFGEAGVLIGSVKPNVGHSEGASGITSLIKAVLALEHGIIPPNIKFSKPNPKSEFTFIPMVIISFCCPPTGEKNFLTKIVPFQEKKLPVPVKPTAWPEGRAARISINSFGIAGSNAHVIVDSAASHVQSLSKPNTMTRRSGEAHLLIFSANSPRSLERLIDDMKVYLRSHPDRLADLSYTLSQRRQLLTYRAFAVAKDDRLENISAISKVPGNVPTIAMVFTGQG
;
A
#
# COMPACT_ATOMS: atom_id res chain seq x y z
N GLU A 1 0.82 -8.60 10.53
CA GLU A 1 1.71 -9.29 9.57
C GLU A 1 2.73 -10.10 10.37
N ALA A 2 2.42 -11.37 10.60
CA ALA A 2 3.26 -12.29 11.34
C ALA A 2 4.48 -12.69 10.48
N HIS A 3 5.54 -13.15 11.14
CA HIS A 3 6.64 -13.80 10.47
C HIS A 3 6.13 -15.06 9.76
N GLY A 4 5.32 -15.89 10.42
CA GLY A 4 4.50 -16.95 9.81
C GLY A 4 5.26 -17.83 8.83
N THR A 5 6.27 -18.58 9.32
CA THR A 5 7.11 -19.46 8.50
C THR A 5 6.38 -20.71 8.03
N GLY A 6 5.20 -21.01 8.57
CA GLY A 6 4.49 -22.25 8.25
C GLY A 6 5.11 -23.47 8.92
N THR A 7 5.99 -23.26 9.92
CA THR A 7 6.68 -24.35 10.60
C THR A 7 5.85 -24.86 11.77
N ALA A 8 5.87 -26.18 11.98
CA ALA A 8 5.10 -26.82 13.05
C ALA A 8 5.49 -26.33 14.46
N ALA A 9 6.72 -25.85 14.63
CA ALA A 9 7.22 -25.31 15.89
C ALA A 9 7.12 -23.78 15.98
N GLY A 10 7.44 -23.05 14.91
CA GLY A 10 7.50 -21.59 14.94
C GLY A 10 6.12 -20.92 15.03
N ASP A 11 5.14 -21.41 14.26
CA ASP A 11 3.83 -20.77 14.21
C ASP A 11 3.09 -20.80 15.57
N PRO A 12 3.09 -21.92 16.35
CA PRO A 12 2.55 -21.91 17.72
C PRO A 12 3.27 -20.94 18.66
N ILE A 13 4.60 -20.82 18.58
CA ILE A 13 5.38 -19.90 19.41
C ILE A 13 5.00 -18.45 19.10
N GLU A 14 4.96 -18.09 17.82
CA GLU A 14 4.62 -16.74 17.39
C GLU A 14 3.17 -16.37 17.74
N THR A 15 2.22 -17.26 17.47
CA THR A 15 0.80 -17.00 17.80
C THR A 15 0.55 -16.90 19.30
N THR A 16 1.27 -17.68 20.12
CA THR A 16 1.23 -17.57 21.58
C THR A 16 1.80 -16.22 22.04
N ALA A 17 2.95 -15.79 21.50
CA ALA A 17 3.55 -14.50 21.82
C ALA A 17 2.62 -13.34 21.45
N ILE A 18 2.02 -13.35 20.25
CA ILE A 18 1.03 -12.35 19.83
C ILE A 18 -0.18 -12.36 20.76
N GLY A 19 -0.70 -13.54 21.08
CA GLY A 19 -1.83 -13.68 21.98
C GLY A 19 -1.55 -13.16 23.40
N ASN A 20 -0.33 -13.32 23.92
CA ASN A 20 0.06 -12.81 25.23
C ASN A 20 0.08 -11.28 25.28
N VAL A 21 0.44 -10.62 24.17
CA VAL A 21 0.54 -9.16 24.11
C VAL A 21 -0.78 -8.50 23.71
N PHE A 22 -1.52 -9.10 22.78
CA PHE A 22 -2.68 -8.48 22.13
C PHE A 22 -4.01 -9.20 22.35
N GLY A 23 -4.04 -10.29 23.11
CA GLY A 23 -5.20 -11.18 23.23
C GLY A 23 -6.47 -10.49 23.73
N GLU A 24 -6.35 -9.52 24.63
CA GLU A 24 -7.49 -8.76 25.14
C GLU A 24 -8.08 -7.80 24.10
N ALA A 25 -7.20 -7.14 23.34
CA ALA A 25 -7.53 -6.14 22.34
C ALA A 25 -8.14 -6.75 21.06
N GLY A 26 -7.82 -8.00 20.76
CA GLY A 26 -8.24 -8.71 19.56
C GLY A 26 -7.56 -8.15 18.29
N VAL A 27 -6.70 -8.95 17.68
CA VAL A 27 -5.93 -8.56 16.49
C VAL A 27 -6.08 -9.57 15.37
N LEU A 28 -6.22 -9.06 14.14
CA LEU A 28 -6.19 -9.89 12.94
C LEU A 28 -4.74 -10.29 12.65
N ILE A 29 -4.50 -11.58 12.41
CA ILE A 29 -3.17 -12.11 12.08
C ILE A 29 -3.16 -12.71 10.68
N GLY A 30 -2.02 -12.63 10.01
CA GLY A 30 -1.79 -13.20 8.69
C GLY A 30 -0.35 -12.97 8.25
N SER A 31 0.06 -13.63 7.17
CA SER A 31 1.41 -13.59 6.59
C SER A 31 1.33 -13.41 5.08
N VAL A 32 2.31 -12.77 4.46
CA VAL A 32 2.46 -12.68 3.00
C VAL A 32 3.08 -13.95 2.40
N LYS A 33 3.79 -14.74 3.21
CA LYS A 33 4.60 -15.88 2.74
C LYS A 33 3.79 -16.97 2.01
N PRO A 34 2.52 -17.27 2.36
CA PRO A 34 1.72 -18.21 1.58
C PRO A 34 1.52 -17.79 0.12
N ASN A 35 1.56 -16.48 -0.17
CA ASN A 35 1.35 -15.89 -1.49
C ASN A 35 2.63 -15.86 -2.34
N VAL A 36 3.76 -15.49 -1.74
CA VAL A 36 5.00 -15.19 -2.48
C VAL A 36 6.21 -16.03 -2.05
N GLY A 37 6.03 -16.95 -1.11
CA GLY A 37 7.12 -17.72 -0.50
C GLY A 37 7.88 -16.92 0.55
N HIS A 38 8.92 -17.54 1.10
CA HIS A 38 9.82 -16.90 2.05
C HIS A 38 10.97 -16.24 1.30
N SER A 39 10.96 -14.91 1.19
CA SER A 39 11.95 -14.13 0.44
C SER A 39 13.26 -13.89 1.21
N GLU A 40 13.57 -14.74 2.20
CA GLU A 40 14.80 -14.71 3.02
C GLU A 40 15.16 -13.30 3.49
N GLY A 41 16.30 -12.75 3.06
CA GLY A 41 16.77 -11.40 3.40
C GLY A 41 15.81 -10.27 3.04
N ALA A 42 14.87 -10.50 2.11
CA ALA A 42 13.83 -9.53 1.73
C ALA A 42 12.49 -9.74 2.48
N SER A 43 12.39 -10.70 3.40
CA SER A 43 11.11 -11.04 4.05
C SER A 43 10.48 -9.86 4.79
N GLY A 44 11.29 -9.09 5.52
CA GLY A 44 10.80 -7.91 6.25
C GLY A 44 10.21 -6.85 5.30
N ILE A 45 10.88 -6.54 4.20
CA ILE A 45 10.41 -5.54 3.24
C ILE A 45 9.20 -6.04 2.45
N THR A 46 9.11 -7.34 2.12
CA THR A 46 7.91 -7.93 1.50
C THR A 46 6.68 -7.77 2.39
N SER A 47 6.83 -8.05 3.69
CA SER A 47 5.78 -7.85 4.68
C SER A 47 5.41 -6.37 4.87
N LEU A 48 6.39 -5.46 4.82
CA LEU A 48 6.15 -4.02 4.86
C LEU A 48 5.37 -3.52 3.63
N ILE A 49 5.71 -3.99 2.42
CA ILE A 49 4.97 -3.63 1.19
C ILE A 49 3.50 -4.09 1.30
N LYS A 50 3.25 -5.33 1.72
CA LYS A 50 1.88 -5.82 1.98
C LYS A 50 1.16 -4.92 2.99
N ALA A 51 1.83 -4.57 4.07
CA ALA A 51 1.27 -3.74 5.14
C ALA A 51 0.88 -2.34 4.65
N VAL A 52 1.76 -1.66 3.90
CA VAL A 52 1.49 -0.35 3.31
C VAL A 52 0.32 -0.43 2.32
N LEU A 53 0.32 -1.42 1.42
CA LEU A 53 -0.79 -1.60 0.46
C LEU A 53 -2.12 -1.89 1.16
N ALA A 54 -2.12 -2.69 2.23
CA ALA A 54 -3.33 -2.98 3.00
C ALA A 54 -3.90 -1.72 3.67
N LEU A 55 -3.03 -0.86 4.20
CA LEU A 55 -3.43 0.43 4.79
C LEU A 55 -3.90 1.43 3.71
N GLU A 56 -3.22 1.50 2.57
CA GLU A 56 -3.54 2.41 1.46
C GLU A 56 -4.89 2.07 0.82
N HIS A 57 -5.17 0.78 0.63
CA HIS A 57 -6.42 0.30 0.06
C HIS A 57 -7.55 0.13 1.11
N GLY A 58 -7.25 0.27 2.41
CA GLY A 58 -8.22 0.06 3.48
C GLY A 58 -8.77 -1.37 3.56
N ILE A 59 -8.02 -2.35 3.03
CA ILE A 59 -8.43 -3.76 2.92
C ILE A 59 -7.34 -4.65 3.49
N ILE A 60 -7.72 -5.55 4.39
CA ILE A 60 -6.87 -6.62 4.91
C ILE A 60 -6.98 -7.80 3.94
N PRO A 61 -5.89 -8.16 3.24
CA PRO A 61 -5.90 -9.25 2.27
C PRO A 61 -6.05 -10.61 2.97
N PRO A 62 -6.65 -11.60 2.29
CA PRO A 62 -6.83 -12.93 2.85
C PRO A 62 -5.49 -13.65 3.05
N ASN A 63 -5.39 -14.40 4.14
CA ASN A 63 -4.33 -15.36 4.37
C ASN A 63 -4.68 -16.67 3.66
N ILE A 64 -4.11 -16.89 2.48
CA ILE A 64 -4.42 -18.06 1.65
C ILE A 64 -3.83 -19.35 2.25
N LYS A 65 -4.33 -20.51 1.79
CA LYS A 65 -3.94 -21.86 2.28
C LYS A 65 -4.19 -22.08 3.78
N PHE A 66 -5.10 -21.30 4.37
CA PHE A 66 -5.54 -21.46 5.75
C PHE A 66 -6.93 -22.10 5.79
N SER A 67 -7.03 -23.31 6.33
CA SER A 67 -8.29 -24.06 6.45
C SER A 67 -8.65 -24.36 7.91
N LYS A 68 -7.68 -24.80 8.71
CA LYS A 68 -7.83 -25.06 10.14
C LYS A 68 -6.58 -24.56 10.89
N PRO A 69 -6.73 -24.01 12.12
CA PRO A 69 -5.59 -23.72 12.98
C PRO A 69 -4.77 -24.98 13.27
N ASN A 70 -3.46 -24.80 13.51
CA ASN A 70 -2.57 -25.91 13.91
C ASN A 70 -3.00 -26.44 15.30
N PRO A 71 -3.25 -27.76 15.48
CA PRO A 71 -3.66 -28.31 16.77
C PRO A 71 -2.70 -28.05 17.93
N LYS A 72 -1.40 -27.86 17.64
CA LYS A 72 -0.35 -27.59 18.64
C LYS A 72 -0.31 -26.15 19.14
N SER A 73 -1.14 -25.24 18.63
CA SER A 73 -1.37 -23.95 19.28
C SER A 73 -2.25 -24.17 20.53
N GLU A 74 -1.75 -24.94 21.51
CA GLU A 74 -2.41 -25.18 22.78
C GLU A 74 -2.17 -23.97 23.68
N PHE A 75 -3.25 -23.30 24.05
CA PHE A 75 -3.25 -22.11 24.87
C PHE A 75 -3.29 -22.53 26.34
N THR A 76 -2.20 -22.29 27.08
CA THR A 76 -2.16 -22.56 28.52
C THR A 76 -2.92 -21.47 29.28
N PHE A 77 -3.90 -21.89 30.07
CA PHE A 77 -4.70 -21.11 31.02
C PHE A 77 -3.80 -20.35 32.01
N ILE A 78 -4.05 -19.05 32.20
CA ILE A 78 -3.64 -18.32 33.41
C ILE A 78 -4.88 -17.54 33.89
N PRO A 79 -5.38 -17.77 35.11
CA PRO A 79 -6.57 -17.08 35.60
C PRO A 79 -6.24 -15.66 36.10
N MET A 80 -7.22 -14.75 36.03
CA MET A 80 -7.31 -13.44 36.72
C MET A 80 -6.40 -12.30 36.17
N VAL A 81 -6.76 -11.01 36.14
CA VAL A 81 -7.83 -10.15 36.67
C VAL A 81 -8.12 -9.07 35.60
N ILE A 82 -9.39 -8.75 35.30
CA ILE A 82 -9.71 -7.57 34.45
C ILE A 82 -9.68 -6.32 35.33
N ILE A 83 -8.65 -5.47 35.18
CA ILE A 83 -8.72 -4.07 35.59
C ILE A 83 -9.04 -3.25 34.34
N SER A 84 -10.29 -2.80 34.29
CA SER A 84 -10.79 -1.83 33.32
C SER A 84 -10.25 -0.44 33.64
N PHE A 85 -9.67 0.25 32.66
CA PHE A 85 -9.68 1.71 32.64
C PHE A 85 -10.03 2.27 31.25
N CYS A 86 -10.91 3.28 31.31
CA CYS A 86 -11.25 4.30 30.31
C CYS A 86 -12.28 3.99 29.19
N CYS A 87 -13.58 3.98 29.53
CA CYS A 87 -14.60 4.98 29.10
C CYS A 87 -15.95 4.74 29.84
N PRO A 88 -16.85 5.74 30.00
CA PRO A 88 -17.91 5.77 31.02
C PRO A 88 -19.12 4.89 30.69
N PRO A 89 -20.01 4.62 31.68
CA PRO A 89 -21.09 3.67 31.53
C PRO A 89 -22.33 4.32 30.90
N THR A 90 -22.71 3.87 29.72
CA THR A 90 -24.11 3.91 29.29
C THR A 90 -24.51 2.50 28.92
N GLY A 91 -25.40 1.95 29.75
CA GLY A 91 -25.75 0.55 29.75
C GLY A 91 -26.49 0.10 28.50
N GLU A 92 -26.22 -1.14 28.11
CA GLU A 92 -27.22 -2.19 28.00
C GLU A 92 -26.47 -3.53 27.97
N LYS A 93 -26.82 -4.42 28.90
CA LYS A 93 -26.31 -5.80 28.95
C LYS A 93 -27.26 -6.64 28.11
N ASN A 94 -26.73 -7.33 27.09
CA ASN A 94 -27.40 -8.50 26.55
C ASN A 94 -26.41 -9.65 26.35
N PHE A 95 -26.82 -10.80 26.88
CA PHE A 95 -26.18 -12.10 26.85
C PHE A 95 -26.07 -12.65 25.42
N LEU A 96 -25.06 -13.48 25.14
CA LEU A 96 -25.25 -14.79 24.49
C LEU A 96 -23.97 -15.65 24.57
N THR A 97 -24.15 -16.85 25.10
CA THR A 97 -23.18 -17.93 25.31
C THR A 97 -22.84 -18.64 24.00
N LYS A 98 -21.55 -18.92 23.74
CA LYS A 98 -21.07 -20.09 22.98
C LYS A 98 -19.55 -20.22 23.11
N ILE A 99 -19.11 -21.28 23.79
CA ILE A 99 -17.69 -21.65 23.91
C ILE A 99 -17.30 -22.47 22.67
N VAL A 100 -16.30 -22.01 21.92
CA VAL A 100 -15.64 -22.77 20.84
C VAL A 100 -14.12 -22.48 20.89
N PRO A 101 -13.22 -23.49 20.82
CA PRO A 101 -11.78 -23.27 21.03
C PRO A 101 -11.17 -22.42 19.90
N PHE A 102 -10.11 -21.66 20.21
CA PHE A 102 -9.55 -20.48 19.48
C PHE A 102 -10.17 -19.12 19.89
N GLN A 103 -11.21 -19.10 20.73
CA GLN A 103 -11.84 -17.85 21.20
C GLN A 103 -11.15 -17.12 22.36
N GLU A 104 -10.27 -17.76 23.12
CA GLU A 104 -9.76 -17.15 24.37
C GLU A 104 -8.78 -15.98 24.15
N LYS A 105 -8.15 -15.86 22.97
CA LYS A 105 -7.24 -14.74 22.65
C LYS A 105 -7.61 -13.92 21.40
N LYS A 106 -8.82 -14.10 20.85
CA LYS A 106 -9.37 -13.27 19.75
C LYS A 106 -8.37 -12.98 18.61
N LEU A 107 -7.74 -14.01 18.03
CA LEU A 107 -6.78 -13.86 16.91
C LEU A 107 -7.36 -14.29 15.55
N PRO A 108 -8.41 -13.64 15.01
CA PRO A 108 -8.98 -14.05 13.73
C PRO A 108 -7.96 -14.00 12.58
N VAL A 109 -8.04 -15.00 11.70
CA VAL A 109 -7.26 -15.04 10.44
C VAL A 109 -8.21 -14.69 9.30
N PRO A 110 -7.99 -13.60 8.55
CA PRO A 110 -8.86 -13.24 7.45
C PRO A 110 -8.69 -14.24 6.30
N VAL A 111 -9.75 -14.95 5.92
CA VAL A 111 -9.74 -15.89 4.77
C VAL A 111 -10.36 -15.30 3.50
N LYS A 112 -10.95 -14.10 3.61
CA LYS A 112 -11.48 -13.28 2.53
C LYS A 112 -11.00 -11.84 2.69
N PRO A 113 -11.01 -11.02 1.62
CA PRO A 113 -10.77 -9.58 1.76
C PRO A 113 -11.66 -9.00 2.84
N THR A 114 -11.07 -8.38 3.84
CA THR A 114 -11.76 -7.87 5.03
C THR A 114 -11.54 -6.37 5.14
N ALA A 115 -12.59 -5.60 5.34
CA ALA A 115 -12.48 -4.15 5.49
C ALA A 115 -11.68 -3.80 6.76
N TRP A 116 -10.98 -2.67 6.72
CA TRP A 116 -10.30 -2.18 7.91
C TRP A 116 -11.31 -1.80 9.01
N PRO A 117 -11.07 -2.16 10.29
CA PRO A 117 -11.97 -1.77 11.37
C PRO A 117 -12.08 -0.24 11.52
N GLU A 118 -13.32 0.26 11.63
CA GLU A 118 -13.61 1.68 11.83
C GLU A 118 -13.46 2.10 13.31
N GLY A 119 -13.48 3.42 13.57
CA GLY A 119 -13.48 3.98 14.93
C GLY A 119 -12.12 4.06 15.62
N ARG A 120 -11.03 3.64 14.96
CA ARG A 120 -9.65 3.77 15.45
C ARG A 120 -8.67 4.05 14.31
N ALA A 121 -7.50 4.59 14.64
CA ALA A 121 -6.42 4.75 13.67
C ALA A 121 -6.03 3.38 13.09
N ALA A 122 -5.88 3.32 11.78
CA ALA A 122 -5.50 2.10 11.09
C ALA A 122 -4.01 1.81 11.34
N ARG A 123 -3.72 0.67 11.98
CA ARG A 123 -2.39 0.27 12.42
C ARG A 123 -2.13 -1.19 12.12
N ILE A 124 -0.94 -1.49 11.61
CA ILE A 124 -0.47 -2.85 11.38
C ILE A 124 0.91 -3.06 11.99
N SER A 125 1.10 -4.20 12.64
CA SER A 125 2.40 -4.62 13.15
C SER A 125 2.99 -5.72 12.28
N ILE A 126 4.32 -5.69 12.11
CA ILE A 126 5.10 -6.57 11.24
C ILE A 126 6.18 -7.27 12.09
N ASN A 127 6.19 -8.59 12.07
CA ASN A 127 7.19 -9.41 12.72
C ASN A 127 8.19 -10.01 11.72
N SER A 128 9.47 -10.01 12.07
CA SER A 128 10.49 -10.77 11.34
C SER A 128 11.51 -11.39 12.30
N PHE A 129 11.62 -12.71 12.29
CA PHE A 129 12.48 -13.46 13.21
C PHE A 129 13.56 -14.21 12.41
N GLY A 130 14.81 -13.86 12.64
CA GLY A 130 15.96 -14.51 12.00
C GLY A 130 16.31 -15.83 12.68
N ILE A 131 16.79 -16.80 11.91
CA ILE A 131 17.18 -18.12 12.45
C ILE A 131 18.32 -18.04 13.49
N ALA A 132 19.18 -17.01 13.40
CA ALA A 132 20.24 -16.73 14.36
C ALA A 132 19.75 -16.04 15.65
N GLY A 133 18.44 -15.85 15.83
CA GLY A 133 17.83 -15.25 17.02
C GLY A 133 17.70 -13.71 16.99
N SER A 134 18.07 -13.06 15.89
CA SER A 134 17.85 -11.62 15.70
C SER A 134 16.39 -11.36 15.29
N ASN A 135 15.66 -10.65 16.14
CA ASN A 135 14.22 -10.42 15.99
C ASN A 135 13.94 -8.93 15.75
N ALA A 136 13.01 -8.63 14.85
CA ALA A 136 12.55 -7.27 14.57
C ALA A 136 11.02 -7.20 14.60
N HIS A 137 10.50 -6.10 15.15
CA HIS A 137 9.09 -5.76 15.17
C HIS A 137 8.91 -4.30 14.74
N VAL A 138 8.01 -4.06 13.78
CA VAL A 138 7.72 -2.71 13.27
C VAL A 138 6.23 -2.45 13.37
N ILE A 139 5.85 -1.26 13.82
CA ILE A 139 4.47 -0.80 13.85
C ILE A 139 4.32 0.31 12.82
N VAL A 140 3.33 0.18 11.95
CA VAL A 140 3.03 1.15 10.88
C VAL A 140 1.61 1.66 11.07
N ASP A 141 1.48 2.97 11.14
CA ASP A 141 0.20 3.67 11.13
C ASP A 141 -0.15 4.16 9.74
N SER A 142 -1.45 4.17 9.44
CA SER A 142 -1.97 4.85 8.27
C SER A 142 -1.77 6.35 8.41
N ALA A 143 -1.16 6.95 7.38
CA ALA A 143 -1.07 8.39 7.26
C ALA A 143 -2.47 9.04 7.23
N ALA A 144 -3.45 8.40 6.58
CA ALA A 144 -4.83 8.91 6.50
C ALA A 144 -5.51 9.01 7.88
N SER A 145 -5.10 8.19 8.86
CA SER A 145 -5.62 8.26 10.23
C SER A 145 -5.06 9.44 11.04
N HIS A 146 -3.90 9.97 10.65
CA HIS A 146 -3.20 11.04 11.38
C HIS A 146 -3.34 12.39 10.69
N VAL A 147 -3.59 12.37 9.39
CA VAL A 147 -3.68 13.57 8.58
C VAL A 147 -5.15 13.87 8.34
N GLN A 148 -5.80 14.48 9.33
CA GLN A 148 -7.22 14.90 9.28
C GLN A 148 -7.50 15.97 8.20
N SER A 149 -6.47 16.55 7.58
CA SER A 149 -6.60 17.70 6.68
C SER A 149 -5.56 17.78 5.55
N LEU A 150 -5.17 16.65 4.94
CA LEU A 150 -4.78 16.78 3.53
C LEU A 150 -6.09 17.00 2.80
N SER A 151 -6.49 18.28 2.74
CA SER A 151 -7.49 18.77 1.81
C SER A 151 -7.33 17.94 0.54
N LYS A 152 -8.39 17.24 0.10
CA LYS A 152 -8.39 16.59 -1.22
C LYS A 152 -7.67 17.57 -2.14
N PRO A 153 -6.52 17.19 -2.74
CA PRO A 153 -5.59 18.12 -3.34
C PRO A 153 -6.43 19.12 -4.09
N ASN A 154 -6.32 20.39 -3.68
CA ASN A 154 -7.21 21.46 -4.08
C ASN A 154 -7.50 21.19 -5.55
N THR A 155 -8.72 20.74 -5.86
CA THR A 155 -9.14 20.55 -7.23
C THR A 155 -9.22 21.97 -7.73
N MET A 156 -8.05 22.59 -8.01
CA MET A 156 -7.89 23.73 -8.88
C MET A 156 -8.73 23.31 -10.05
N THR A 157 -9.91 23.93 -10.12
CA THR A 157 -11.02 23.66 -11.04
C THR A 157 -10.53 22.80 -12.19
N ARG A 158 -10.66 21.47 -12.08
CA ARG A 158 -10.27 20.54 -13.15
C ARG A 158 -11.17 20.90 -14.32
N ARG A 159 -10.68 21.76 -15.23
CA ARG A 159 -11.43 22.18 -16.39
C ARG A 159 -11.41 20.99 -17.34
N SER A 160 -12.54 20.28 -17.38
CA SER A 160 -12.75 19.22 -18.36
C SER A 160 -12.40 19.75 -19.75
N GLY A 161 -11.58 19.01 -20.50
CA GLY A 161 -11.10 19.42 -21.81
C GLY A 161 -9.90 20.38 -21.86
N GLU A 162 -9.22 20.66 -20.75
CA GLU A 162 -7.94 21.38 -20.76
C GLU A 162 -6.81 20.48 -21.29
N ALA A 163 -5.96 21.04 -22.16
CA ALA A 163 -4.84 20.33 -22.74
C ALA A 163 -3.59 20.42 -21.85
N HIS A 164 -2.92 19.30 -21.62
CA HIS A 164 -1.73 19.20 -20.79
C HIS A 164 -0.52 18.71 -21.61
N LEU A 165 0.64 19.34 -21.40
CA LEU A 165 1.89 18.86 -21.99
C LEU A 165 2.48 17.73 -21.14
N LEU A 166 2.64 16.56 -21.73
CA LEU A 166 3.38 15.45 -21.12
C LEU A 166 4.77 15.36 -21.75
N ILE A 167 5.79 15.34 -20.90
CA ILE A 167 7.19 15.27 -21.29
C ILE A 167 7.72 13.88 -20.94
N PHE A 168 8.24 13.16 -21.92
CA PHE A 168 8.78 11.83 -21.74
C PHE A 168 10.28 11.82 -22.02
N SER A 169 11.03 11.01 -21.26
CA SER A 169 12.43 10.78 -21.56
C SER A 169 12.91 9.41 -21.12
N ALA A 170 13.89 8.87 -21.84
CA ALA A 170 14.55 7.60 -21.52
C ALA A 170 16.00 7.58 -22.02
N ASN A 171 16.76 6.54 -21.64
CA ASN A 171 18.12 6.31 -22.13
C ASN A 171 18.18 5.54 -23.46
N SER A 172 17.05 5.04 -23.97
CA SER A 172 16.96 4.41 -25.28
C SER A 172 15.63 4.74 -25.97
N PRO A 173 15.57 4.74 -27.32
CA PRO A 173 14.31 4.94 -28.06
C PRO A 173 13.24 3.91 -27.67
N ARG A 174 13.61 2.62 -27.61
CA ARG A 174 12.69 1.53 -27.26
C ARG A 174 12.10 1.67 -25.86
N SER A 175 12.89 2.11 -24.88
CA SER A 175 12.39 2.36 -23.53
C SER A 175 11.42 3.54 -23.49
N LEU A 176 11.65 4.54 -24.33
CA LEU A 176 10.78 5.71 -24.45
C LEU A 176 9.44 5.36 -25.12
N GLU A 177 9.46 4.55 -26.18
CA GLU A 177 8.26 4.00 -26.82
C GLU A 177 7.40 3.23 -25.81
N ARG A 178 8.02 2.31 -25.07
CA ARG A 178 7.32 1.54 -24.03
C ARG A 178 6.74 2.45 -22.95
N LEU A 179 7.49 3.45 -22.47
CA LEU A 179 6.99 4.41 -21.49
C LEU A 179 5.74 5.15 -22.02
N ILE A 180 5.77 5.60 -23.27
CA ILE A 180 4.63 6.29 -23.90
C ILE A 180 3.42 5.37 -23.97
N ASP A 181 3.61 4.10 -24.36
CA ASP A 181 2.51 3.13 -24.45
C ASP A 181 1.94 2.76 -23.07
N ASP A 182 2.79 2.58 -22.05
CA ASP A 182 2.37 2.36 -20.67
C ASP A 182 1.54 3.55 -20.16
N MET A 183 1.92 4.79 -20.52
CA MET A 183 1.18 6.00 -20.15
C MET A 183 -0.17 6.11 -20.87
N LYS A 184 -0.28 5.66 -22.13
CA LYS A 184 -1.57 5.56 -22.82
C LYS A 184 -2.52 4.63 -22.08
N VAL A 185 -2.03 3.48 -21.61
CA VAL A 185 -2.83 2.51 -20.85
C VAL A 185 -3.22 3.08 -19.48
N TYR A 186 -2.27 3.72 -18.79
CA TYR A 186 -2.50 4.33 -17.49
C TYR A 186 -3.58 5.43 -17.54
N LEU A 187 -3.50 6.34 -18.52
CA LEU A 187 -4.46 7.44 -18.63
C LEU A 187 -5.89 6.99 -18.92
N ARG A 188 -6.10 5.92 -19.68
CA ARG A 188 -7.44 5.37 -19.92
C ARG A 188 -8.14 4.91 -18.64
N SER A 189 -7.36 4.43 -17.67
CA SER A 189 -7.88 3.97 -16.38
C SER A 189 -7.92 5.08 -15.32
N HIS A 190 -7.19 6.17 -15.52
CA HIS A 190 -7.04 7.28 -14.58
C HIS A 190 -7.08 8.65 -15.27
N PRO A 191 -8.14 8.97 -16.06
CA PRO A 191 -8.18 10.22 -16.83
C PRO A 191 -8.18 11.46 -15.93
N ASP A 192 -8.68 11.30 -14.70
CA ASP A 192 -8.73 12.34 -13.69
C ASP A 192 -7.34 12.74 -13.16
N ARG A 193 -6.29 11.97 -13.48
CA ARG A 193 -4.89 12.20 -13.04
C ARG A 193 -4.03 12.94 -14.05
N LEU A 194 -4.59 13.40 -15.17
CA LEU A 194 -3.82 14.00 -16.25
C LEU A 194 -2.94 15.19 -15.81
N ALA A 195 -3.51 16.12 -15.04
CA ALA A 195 -2.78 17.28 -14.54
C ALA A 195 -1.62 16.89 -13.60
N ASP A 196 -1.88 15.97 -12.66
CA ASP A 196 -0.88 15.46 -11.72
C ASP A 196 0.24 14.71 -12.46
N LEU A 197 -0.10 13.98 -13.53
CA LEU A 197 0.84 13.27 -14.37
C LEU A 197 1.75 14.24 -15.13
N SER A 198 1.19 15.29 -15.74
CA SER A 198 1.95 16.35 -16.43
C SER A 198 2.95 17.01 -15.49
N TYR A 199 2.51 17.38 -14.28
CA TYR A 199 3.38 17.93 -13.25
C TYR A 199 4.50 16.96 -12.84
N THR A 200 4.14 15.69 -12.59
CA THR A 200 5.10 14.68 -12.13
C THR A 200 6.17 14.38 -13.19
N LEU A 201 5.76 14.24 -14.45
CA LEU A 201 6.68 13.97 -15.56
C LEU A 201 7.62 15.15 -15.84
N SER A 202 7.14 16.39 -15.69
CA SER A 202 7.94 17.59 -15.96
C SER A 202 8.84 18.00 -14.78
N GLN A 203 8.37 17.87 -13.53
CA GLN A 203 9.05 18.42 -12.34
C GLN A 203 9.65 17.36 -11.41
N ARG A 204 9.19 16.10 -11.48
CA ARG A 204 9.52 15.04 -10.50
C ARG A 204 10.21 13.84 -11.15
N ARG A 205 10.69 14.00 -12.38
CA ARG A 205 11.47 13.01 -13.13
C ARG A 205 12.70 13.67 -13.73
N GLN A 206 13.80 12.93 -13.76
CA GLN A 206 15.00 13.35 -14.47
C GLN A 206 14.75 13.33 -15.97
N LEU A 207 15.18 14.38 -16.68
CA LEU A 207 15.11 14.45 -18.14
C LEU A 207 16.35 13.79 -18.77
N LEU A 208 16.14 12.65 -19.41
CA LEU A 208 17.17 11.81 -20.03
C LEU A 208 17.43 12.19 -21.51
N THR A 209 18.29 11.41 -22.15
CA THR A 209 18.91 11.73 -23.45
C THR A 209 17.97 11.57 -24.65
N TYR A 210 17.07 10.59 -24.64
CA TYR A 210 16.02 10.48 -25.66
C TYR A 210 14.76 11.12 -25.12
N ARG A 211 14.13 11.99 -25.90
CA ARG A 211 12.97 12.79 -25.49
C ARG A 211 11.86 12.73 -26.52
N ALA A 212 10.64 12.82 -26.01
CA ALA A 212 9.43 13.03 -26.77
C ALA A 212 8.46 13.81 -25.89
N PHE A 213 7.47 14.45 -26.50
CA PHE A 213 6.37 15.07 -25.80
C PHE A 213 5.04 14.68 -26.44
N ALA A 214 3.95 14.83 -25.70
CA ALA A 214 2.61 14.71 -26.23
C ALA A 214 1.74 15.80 -25.61
N VAL A 215 0.74 16.27 -26.37
CA VAL A 215 -0.33 17.10 -25.82
C VAL A 215 -1.47 16.15 -25.48
N ALA A 216 -1.85 16.07 -24.23
CA ALA A 216 -2.88 15.16 -23.76
C ALA A 216 -4.14 15.93 -23.39
N LYS A 217 -5.29 15.35 -23.69
CA LYS A 217 -6.60 15.90 -23.34
C LYS A 217 -7.51 14.76 -22.89
N ASP A 218 -8.19 14.97 -21.78
CA ASP A 218 -9.05 13.98 -21.13
C ASP A 218 -8.30 12.65 -20.89
N ASP A 219 -8.62 11.59 -21.63
CA ASP A 219 -8.02 10.26 -21.50
C ASP A 219 -7.03 9.90 -22.63
N ARG A 220 -6.68 10.86 -23.51
CA ARG A 220 -5.93 10.59 -24.76
C ARG A 220 -4.65 11.40 -24.84
N LEU A 221 -3.64 10.75 -25.41
CA LEU A 221 -2.44 11.42 -25.91
C LEU A 221 -2.68 11.82 -27.37
N GLU A 222 -2.62 13.12 -27.64
CA GLU A 222 -2.67 13.72 -28.97
C GLU A 222 -1.28 14.28 -29.34
N ASN A 223 -1.03 14.46 -30.64
CA ASN A 223 0.16 15.14 -31.16
C ASN A 223 1.48 14.66 -30.51
N ILE A 224 1.69 13.35 -30.48
CA ILE A 224 2.93 12.76 -29.96
C ILE A 224 4.07 13.13 -30.91
N SER A 225 5.11 13.77 -30.38
CA SER A 225 6.29 14.12 -31.15
C SER A 225 7.08 12.88 -31.57
N ALA A 226 7.89 13.01 -32.62
CA ALA A 226 8.92 12.02 -32.90
C ALA A 226 9.90 11.90 -31.73
N ILE A 227 10.43 10.70 -31.53
CA ILE A 227 11.50 10.47 -30.57
C ILE A 227 12.80 11.06 -31.13
N SER A 228 13.45 11.90 -30.35
CA SER A 228 14.72 12.50 -30.72
C SER A 228 15.73 12.40 -29.58
N LYS A 229 17.01 12.32 -29.95
CA LYS A 229 18.10 12.45 -28.99
C LYS A 229 18.37 13.93 -28.75
N VAL A 230 18.57 14.32 -27.49
CA VAL A 230 18.94 15.68 -27.11
C VAL A 230 20.23 16.07 -27.85
N PRO A 231 20.26 17.23 -28.52
CA PRO A 231 21.45 17.71 -29.20
C PRO A 231 22.58 17.98 -28.19
N GLY A 232 23.83 17.79 -28.61
CA GLY A 232 25.00 18.05 -27.75
C GLY A 232 25.17 19.54 -27.38
N ASN A 233 24.60 20.44 -28.17
CA ASN A 233 24.63 21.88 -27.95
C ASN A 233 23.22 22.41 -27.71
N VAL A 234 23.11 23.46 -26.89
CA VAL A 234 21.85 24.20 -26.72
C VAL A 234 21.58 24.97 -28.01
N PRO A 235 20.43 24.77 -28.66
CA PRO A 235 20.10 25.48 -29.90
C PRO A 235 19.86 26.97 -29.62
N THR A 236 20.26 27.82 -30.56
CA THR A 236 19.91 29.25 -30.54
C THR A 236 18.45 29.44 -30.92
N ILE A 237 17.70 30.19 -30.11
CA ILE A 237 16.29 30.50 -30.37
C ILE A 237 16.20 31.92 -30.94
N ALA A 238 15.61 32.05 -32.12
CA ALA A 238 15.25 33.34 -32.71
C ALA A 238 13.73 33.52 -32.62
N MET A 239 13.26 34.63 -32.04
CA MET A 239 11.85 34.99 -32.01
C MET A 239 11.57 35.94 -33.19
N VAL A 240 10.68 35.54 -34.09
CA VAL A 240 10.29 36.32 -35.27
C VAL A 240 8.91 36.93 -35.01
N PHE A 241 8.81 38.25 -35.13
CA PHE A 241 7.56 39.00 -34.98
C PHE A 241 7.05 39.39 -36.35
N THR A 242 5.85 38.94 -36.71
CA THR A 242 5.22 39.29 -37.99
C THR A 242 4.80 40.75 -38.01
N GLY A 243 4.93 41.41 -39.16
CA GLY A 243 4.42 42.77 -39.40
C GLY A 243 2.89 42.81 -39.54
N GLN A 244 2.36 43.94 -40.03
CA GLN A 244 0.91 44.18 -40.12
C GLN A 244 0.18 43.40 -41.25
N GLY A 245 0.88 42.59 -42.05
CA GLY A 245 0.30 41.78 -43.12
C GLY A 245 1.31 40.82 -43.71
#